data_AF-A0A8T9Q8E4-F1
#
_entry.id   AF-A0A8T9Q8E4-F1
#
_cell.length_a   1.000
_cell.length_b   1.000
_cell.length_c   1.000
_cell.angle_alpha   90.00
_cell.angle_beta   90.00
_cell.angle_gamma   90.00
#
_symmetry.space_group_name_H-M   'P 1'
#
loop_
_entity.id
_entity.type
_entity.pdbx_description
1 polymer ?
#
loop_
_entity_poly.entity_id
_entity_poly.type
_entity_poly.pdbx_seq_one_letter_code
_entity_poly.pdbx_strand_id
1 'polypeptide(L)'
;MLRLFAFFSLLFLLLAPVTSRAQSSGTAASGKVTVSGYLKDAANGEALVGATVVVKSLGVGATANEYGFYSLTLPKGSYTITYTFLGYEPRT
;
A
#
# COMPACT_ATOMS: atom_id res chain seq x y z
N MET A 1 -43.69 16.34 66.61
CA MET A 1 -43.76 16.63 65.16
C MET A 1 -43.24 15.40 64.43
N LEU A 2 -43.96 14.28 64.54
CA LEU A 2 -44.92 13.75 63.56
C LEU A 2 -44.23 13.21 62.29
N ARG A 3 -44.35 11.89 62.12
CA ARG A 3 -43.90 11.06 61.00
C ARG A 3 -44.27 11.67 59.64
N LEU A 4 -43.35 11.67 58.67
CA LEU A 4 -43.66 11.98 57.28
C LEU A 4 -42.82 11.11 56.34
N PHE A 5 -43.46 10.01 55.87
CA PHE A 5 -43.27 9.31 54.59
C PHE A 5 -41.82 8.98 54.16
N ALA A 6 -41.31 7.76 54.29
CA ALA A 6 -41.77 6.54 53.62
C ALA A 6 -41.88 6.71 52.08
N PHE A 7 -40.97 6.02 51.39
CA PHE A 7 -41.07 5.55 50.01
C PHE A 7 -40.98 6.57 48.85
N PHE A 8 -40.19 6.13 47.86
CA PHE A 8 -40.45 6.33 46.44
C PHE A 8 -40.00 7.68 45.83
N SER A 9 -38.75 7.72 45.35
CA SER A 9 -38.50 8.41 44.08
C SER A 9 -37.31 7.78 43.36
N LEU A 10 -37.66 7.06 42.28
CA LEU A 10 -36.86 6.75 41.09
C LEU A 10 -35.44 6.22 41.32
N LEU A 11 -35.20 4.90 41.25
CA LEU A 11 -35.25 4.10 40.01
C LEU A 11 -34.74 4.88 38.79
N PHE A 12 -33.67 4.34 38.19
CA PHE A 12 -33.26 4.59 36.80
C PHE A 12 -32.47 5.89 36.55
N LEU A 13 -31.18 5.90 36.88
CA LEU A 13 -30.22 6.63 36.06
C LEU A 13 -29.55 5.65 35.10
N LEU A 14 -30.16 5.59 33.92
CA LEU A 14 -29.76 4.95 32.67
C LEU A 14 -28.29 4.55 32.61
N LEU A 15 -28.07 3.28 32.25
CA LEU A 15 -27.09 2.87 31.24
C LEU A 15 -26.65 4.08 30.39
N ALA A 16 -25.50 4.67 30.71
CA ALA A 16 -24.81 5.45 29.71
C ALA A 16 -24.58 4.47 28.56
N PRO A 17 -25.08 4.74 27.34
CA PRO A 17 -24.70 3.90 26.22
C PRO A 17 -23.19 4.07 26.15
N VAL A 18 -22.46 2.97 26.37
CA VAL A 18 -21.08 2.84 25.93
C VAL A 18 -21.20 3.03 24.43
N THR A 19 -21.08 4.29 24.01
CA THR A 19 -20.96 4.65 22.61
C THR A 19 -19.58 4.16 22.25
N SER A 20 -19.52 2.87 21.95
CA SER A 20 -18.45 2.24 21.21
C SER A 20 -18.37 3.02 19.92
N ARG A 21 -17.58 4.10 19.95
CA ARG A 21 -17.01 4.70 18.77
C ARG A 21 -16.26 3.54 18.13
N ALA A 22 -16.86 2.93 17.12
CA ALA A 22 -16.13 2.12 16.19
C ALA A 22 -15.07 3.08 15.63
N GLN A 23 -13.88 3.06 16.24
CA GLN A 23 -12.70 3.58 15.59
C GLN A 23 -12.55 2.69 14.38
N SER A 24 -13.12 3.14 13.26
CA SER A 24 -12.59 2.78 11.97
C SER A 24 -11.17 3.32 11.99
N SER A 25 -10.27 2.47 12.49
CA SER A 25 -8.87 2.50 12.12
C SER A 25 -8.89 2.31 10.62
N GLY A 26 -9.12 3.40 9.89
CA GLY A 26 -8.77 3.49 8.50
C GLY A 26 -7.28 3.26 8.51
N THR A 27 -6.86 2.00 8.36
CA THR A 27 -5.50 1.65 8.06
C THR A 27 -5.23 2.37 6.76
N ALA A 28 -4.69 3.60 6.86
CA ALA A 28 -4.05 4.25 5.73
C ALA A 28 -3.12 3.20 5.19
N ALA A 29 -3.47 2.62 4.05
CA ALA A 29 -2.84 1.44 3.54
C ALA A 29 -1.42 1.83 3.14
N SER A 30 -0.50 1.81 4.10
CA SER A 30 0.94 1.69 3.89
C SER A 30 1.19 0.28 3.36
N GLY A 31 0.61 0.01 2.18
CA GLY A 31 0.75 -1.23 1.46
C GLY A 31 1.90 -1.10 0.48
N LYS A 32 2.63 -2.19 0.28
CA LYS A 32 3.51 -2.31 -0.87
C LYS A 32 2.72 -2.88 -2.05
N VAL A 33 3.14 -2.56 -3.26
CA VAL A 33 2.64 -3.08 -4.53
C VAL A 33 3.81 -3.60 -5.32
N THR A 34 3.60 -4.68 -6.08
CA THR A 34 4.62 -5.24 -6.94
C THR A 34 4.30 -4.89 -8.38
N VAL A 35 5.25 -4.26 -9.06
CA VAL A 35 5.24 -4.02 -10.50
C VAL A 35 6.15 -5.06 -11.14
N SER A 36 5.59 -5.85 -12.05
CA SER A 36 6.32 -6.92 -12.74
C SER A 36 5.97 -6.93 -14.21
N GLY A 37 6.89 -7.41 -15.03
CA GLY A 37 6.68 -7.50 -16.47
C GLY A 37 7.87 -8.13 -17.18
N TYR A 38 7.89 -7.99 -18.50
CA TYR A 38 8.96 -8.49 -19.37
C TYR A 38 9.57 -7.35 -20.17
N LEU A 39 10.90 -7.31 -20.25
CA LEU A 39 11.64 -6.43 -21.12
C LEU A 39 12.14 -7.21 -22.32
N LYS A 40 11.72 -6.78 -23.50
CA LYS A 40 12.01 -7.43 -24.78
C LYS A 40 12.40 -6.38 -25.81
N ASP A 41 13.25 -6.77 -26.75
CA ASP A 41 13.51 -5.97 -27.94
C ASP A 41 12.22 -5.85 -28.77
N ALA A 42 11.92 -4.63 -29.22
CA ALA A 42 10.68 -4.35 -29.92
C ALA A 42 10.66 -4.83 -31.38
N ALA A 43 11.83 -4.99 -32.01
CA ALA A 43 11.96 -5.40 -33.41
C ALA A 43 11.87 -6.92 -33.56
N ASN A 44 12.43 -7.70 -32.63
CA ASN A 44 12.50 -9.16 -32.77
C ASN A 44 11.86 -9.94 -31.59
N GLY A 45 11.50 -9.27 -30.49
CA GLY A 45 10.87 -9.91 -29.33
C GLY A 45 11.82 -10.69 -28.43
N GLU A 46 13.14 -10.59 -28.64
CA GLU A 46 14.15 -11.25 -27.80
C GLU A 46 14.15 -10.67 -26.39
N ALA A 47 14.43 -11.52 -25.40
CA ALA A 47 14.50 -11.10 -24.01
C ALA A 47 15.73 -10.21 -23.77
N LEU A 48 15.52 -9.07 -23.11
CA LEU A 48 16.62 -8.18 -22.70
C LEU A 48 17.18 -8.66 -21.35
N VAL A 49 18.01 -9.70 -21.41
CA VAL A 49 18.60 -10.35 -20.23
C VAL A 49 19.51 -9.40 -19.48
N GLY A 50 19.27 -9.17 -18.19
CA GLY A 50 20.07 -8.25 -17.40
C GLY A 50 19.69 -6.77 -17.56
N ALA A 51 18.61 -6.45 -18.28
CA ALA A 51 18.04 -5.11 -18.27
C ALA A 51 17.63 -4.69 -16.85
N THR A 52 17.73 -3.41 -16.52
CA THR A 52 17.43 -2.90 -15.18
C THR A 52 16.20 -2.02 -15.17
N VAL A 53 15.43 -2.10 -14.08
CA VAL A 53 14.23 -1.32 -13.80
C VAL A 53 14.47 -0.56 -12.52
N VAL A 54 14.52 0.77 -12.57
CA VAL A 54 14.98 1.62 -11.46
C VAL A 54 13.96 2.69 -11.13
N VAL A 55 13.68 2.88 -9.84
CA VAL A 55 12.95 4.03 -9.31
C VAL A 55 13.95 4.95 -8.61
N LYS A 56 14.43 5.96 -9.33
CA LYS A 56 15.52 6.85 -8.87
C LYS A 56 15.19 7.57 -7.57
N SER A 57 13.93 8.02 -7.39
CA SER A 57 13.49 8.74 -6.19
C SER A 57 13.57 7.90 -4.91
N LEU A 58 13.56 6.57 -5.03
CA LEU A 58 13.65 5.63 -3.92
C LEU A 58 15.02 4.94 -3.83
N GLY A 59 15.87 5.07 -4.84
CA GLY A 59 17.15 4.35 -4.91
C GLY A 59 17.00 2.83 -4.99
N VAL A 60 15.85 2.33 -5.46
CA VAL A 60 15.57 0.89 -5.57
C VAL A 60 15.41 0.49 -7.04
N GLY A 61 15.66 -0.78 -7.34
CA GLY A 61 15.46 -1.34 -8.66
C GLY A 61 15.50 -2.87 -8.67
N ALA A 62 15.28 -3.43 -9.86
CA ALA A 62 15.35 -4.86 -10.12
C ALA A 62 16.06 -5.11 -11.45
N THR A 63 16.72 -6.26 -11.57
CA THR A 63 17.35 -6.72 -12.80
C THR A 63 16.48 -7.83 -13.41
N ALA A 64 16.29 -7.78 -14.72
CA ALA A 64 15.55 -8.78 -15.48
C ALA A 64 16.36 -10.09 -15.59
N ASN A 65 15.68 -11.23 -15.48
CA ASN A 65 16.29 -12.56 -15.61
C ASN A 65 16.56 -12.94 -17.09
N GLU A 66 16.95 -14.20 -17.33
CA GLU A 66 17.22 -14.76 -18.67
C GLU A 66 16.02 -14.78 -19.62
N TYR A 67 14.80 -14.63 -19.10
CA TYR A 67 13.57 -14.51 -19.89
C TYR A 67 13.10 -13.06 -20.03
N GLY A 68 13.89 -12.09 -19.54
CA GLY A 68 13.53 -10.67 -19.53
C GLY A 68 12.52 -10.30 -18.45
N PHE A 69 12.16 -11.23 -17.56
CA PHE A 69 11.18 -10.99 -16.49
C PHE A 69 11.81 -10.19 -15.34
N TYR A 70 11.11 -9.16 -14.88
CA TYR A 70 11.44 -8.39 -13.68
C TYR A 70 10.28 -8.34 -12.68
N SER A 71 10.60 -8.12 -11.41
CA SER A 71 9.63 -7.89 -10.35
C SER A 71 10.20 -6.91 -9.33
N LEU A 72 9.49 -5.79 -9.10
CA LEU A 72 9.90 -4.72 -8.22
C LEU A 72 8.77 -4.35 -7.24
N THR A 73 9.01 -4.54 -5.95
CA THR A 73 8.04 -4.22 -4.90
C THR A 73 8.32 -2.84 -4.31
N LEU A 74 7.32 -1.95 -4.39
CA LEU A 74 7.41 -0.54 -4.01
C LEU A 74 6.32 -0.20 -2.99
N PRO A 75 6.52 0.79 -2.10
CA PRO A 75 5.40 1.41 -1.40
C PRO A 75 4.36 1.94 -2.41
N LYS A 76 3.08 1.96 -2.04
CA LYS A 76 2.06 2.61 -2.87
C LYS A 76 2.40 4.10 -3.05
N GLY A 77 2.38 4.57 -4.29
CA GLY A 77 2.68 5.95 -4.65
C GLY A 77 2.84 6.11 -6.16
N SER A 78 3.13 7.34 -6.57
CA SER A 78 3.44 7.67 -7.97
C SER A 78 4.95 7.82 -8.14
N TYR A 79 5.50 7.08 -9.11
CA TYR A 79 6.93 7.05 -9.37
C TYR A 79 7.20 7.08 -10.87
N THR A 80 8.31 7.68 -11.26
CA THR A 80 8.90 7.48 -12.59
C THR A 80 9.81 6.25 -12.52
N ILE A 81 9.54 5.27 -13.38
CA ILE A 81 10.34 4.05 -13.50
C ILE A 81 11.24 4.23 -14.70
N THR A 82 12.55 4.03 -14.57
CA THR A 82 13.49 4.04 -15.70
C THR A 82 13.90 2.62 -16.04
N TYR A 83 13.77 2.25 -17.31
CA TYR A 83 14.23 0.99 -17.88
C TYR A 83 15.53 1.24 -18.65
N THR A 84 16.56 0.42 -18.40
CA THR A 84 17.84 0.53 -19.12
C THR A 84 18.37 -0.85 -19.50
N PHE A 85 19.08 -0.90 -20.63
CA PHE A 85 19.81 -2.07 -21.08
C PHE A 85 21.03 -1.61 -21.89
N LEU A 86 22.11 -2.40 -21.88
CA LEU A 86 23.34 -2.03 -22.57
C LEU A 86 23.08 -1.88 -24.08
N GLY A 87 23.48 -0.75 -24.65
CA GLY A 87 23.26 -0.45 -26.07
C GLY A 87 21.87 0.10 -26.41
N TYR A 88 21.00 0.31 -25.42
CA TYR A 88 19.67 0.91 -25.60
C TYR A 88 19.60 2.28 -24.94
N GLU A 89 18.79 3.15 -25.52
CA GLU A 89 18.42 4.40 -24.85
C GLU A 89 17.52 4.11 -23.64
N PRO A 90 17.80 4.72 -22.47
CA PRO A 90 16.91 4.65 -21.32
C PRO A 90 15.48 5.06 -21.66
N ARG A 91 14.50 4.34 -21.12
CA ARG A 91 13.06 4.63 -21.26
C ARG A 91 12.43 4.91 -19.90
N THR A 92 11.43 5.80 -19.85
CA THR A 92 10.71 6.17 -18.62
C THR A 92 9.20 6.11 -18.79
#